data_AF-A0A2Y9AS77-F1
#
_entry.id   AF-A0A2Y9AS77-F1
#
_cell.length_a   1.000
_cell.length_b   1.000
_cell.length_c   1.000
_cell.angle_alpha   90.00
_cell.angle_beta   90.00
_cell.angle_gamma   90.00
#
_symmetry.space_group_name_H-M   'P 1'
#
loop_
_entity.id
_entity.type
_entity.pdbx_description
1 polymer ?
#
loop_
_entity_poly.entity_id
_entity_poly.type
_entity_poly.pdbx_seq_one_letter_code
_entity_poly.pdbx_strand_id
1 'polypeptide(L)' 'MTCRQLDKAGLTYRVVDVASDPTARSYVTEELGYTEAPVVIVDQDEAHHWSGFRPDRIKAVAARATTNTTIASNGGATDE' A
#
# COMPACT_ATOMS: atom_id res chain seq x y z
N MET A 1 2.59 12.87 -9.23
CA MET A 1 3.93 12.27 -9.12
C MET A 1 3.89 10.91 -8.44
N THR A 2 3.23 10.76 -7.29
CA THR A 2 3.09 9.45 -6.59
C THR A 2 2.12 8.48 -7.29
N CYS A 3 0.90 8.91 -7.62
CA CYS A 3 -0.12 8.05 -8.26
C CYS A 3 0.39 7.44 -9.57
N ARG A 4 1.06 8.22 -10.42
CA ARG A 4 1.63 7.75 -11.69
C ARG A 4 2.71 6.67 -11.49
N GLN A 5 3.43 6.71 -10.38
CA GLN A 5 4.47 5.73 -10.08
C GLN A 5 3.86 4.43 -9.55
N LEU A 6 2.78 4.53 -8.76
CA LEU A 6 1.96 3.38 -8.35
C LEU A 6 1.34 2.70 -9.57
N ASP A 7 0.81 3.50 -10.51
CA ASP A 7 0.23 3.05 -11.77
C ASP A 7 1.26 2.29 -12.63
N LYS A 8 2.45 2.87 -12.81
CA LYS A 8 3.58 2.21 -13.50
C LYS A 8 4.04 0.92 -12.83
N ALA A 9 3.84 0.81 -11.52
CA ALA A 9 4.20 -0.37 -10.75
C ALA A 9 3.11 -1.45 -10.79
N GLY A 10 1.97 -1.19 -11.45
CA GLY A 10 0.83 -2.13 -11.49
C GLY A 10 0.19 -2.33 -10.12
N LEU A 11 0.39 -1.40 -9.18
CA LEU A 11 -0.14 -1.50 -7.83
C LEU A 11 -1.60 -1.04 -7.80
N THR A 12 -2.44 -1.80 -7.12
CA THR A 12 -3.78 -1.33 -6.77
C THR A 12 -3.66 -0.37 -5.58
N TYR A 13 -4.22 0.83 -5.71
CA TYR A 13 -4.20 1.85 -4.66
C TYR A 13 -5.54 2.58 -4.60
N ARG A 14 -5.89 3.09 -3.41
CA ARG A 14 -7.03 3.98 -3.21
C ARG A 14 -6.53 5.38 -2.91
N VAL A 15 -7.06 6.37 -3.63
CA VAL A 15 -6.84 7.78 -3.27
C VAL A 15 -7.84 8.14 -2.18
N VAL A 16 -7.32 8.50 -1.00
CA VAL A 16 -8.11 8.99 0.12
C VAL A 16 -7.81 10.47 0.29
N ASP A 17 -8.84 11.30 0.19
CA ASP A 17 -8.70 12.74 0.44
C ASP A 17 -8.80 13.01 1.94
N VAL A 18 -7.64 13.16 2.59
CA VAL A 18 -7.52 13.48 4.01
C VAL A 18 -8.08 14.87 4.37
N ALA A 19 -8.32 15.75 3.39
CA ALA A 19 -9.00 17.02 3.66
C ALA A 19 -10.50 16.83 3.85
N SER A 20 -11.09 15.88 3.14
CA SER A 20 -12.53 15.57 3.16
C SER A 20 -12.89 14.43 4.13
N ASP A 21 -11.92 13.60 4.51
CA ASP A 21 -12.09 12.47 5.42
C ASP A 21 -11.45 12.77 6.80
N PRO A 22 -12.24 13.17 7.81
CA PRO A 22 -11.72 13.50 9.13
C PRO A 22 -11.13 12.27 9.85
N THR A 23 -11.59 11.05 9.53
CA THR A 23 -11.05 9.82 10.12
C THR A 23 -9.65 9.55 9.57
N ALA A 24 -9.47 9.65 8.25
CA ALA A 24 -8.15 9.51 7.64
C ALA A 24 -7.20 10.63 8.12
N ARG A 25 -7.71 11.85 8.31
CA ARG A 25 -6.93 12.97 8.86
C ARG A 25 -6.43 12.66 10.27
N SER A 26 -7.31 12.31 11.19
CA SER A 26 -6.93 11.98 12.57
C SER A 26 -5.95 10.81 12.59
N TYR A 27 -6.15 9.78 11.79
CA TYR A 27 -5.18 8.68 11.69
C TYR A 27 -3.79 9.17 11.22
N VAL A 28 -3.73 9.98 10.16
CA VAL A 28 -2.45 10.47 9.63
C VAL A 28 -1.75 11.45 10.58
N THR A 29 -2.49 12.32 11.28
CA THR A 29 -1.90 13.35 12.15
C THR A 29 -1.70 12.91 13.60
N GLU A 30 -2.62 12.12 14.14
CA GLU A 30 -2.62 11.70 15.56
C GLU A 30 -1.88 10.38 15.75
N GLU A 31 -2.12 9.37 14.88
CA GLU A 31 -1.49 8.05 15.00
C GLU A 31 -0.11 8.03 14.33
N LEU A 32 -0.01 8.53 13.09
CA LEU A 32 1.25 8.51 12.32
C LEU A 32 2.13 9.74 12.56
N GLY A 33 1.54 10.84 13.05
CA GLY A 33 2.26 12.09 13.30
C GLY A 33 2.77 12.81 12.03
N TYR A 34 2.22 12.51 10.85
CA TYR A 34 2.67 13.15 9.62
C TYR A 34 1.97 14.48 9.38
N THR A 35 2.76 15.48 9.03
CA THR A 35 2.31 16.83 8.67
C THR A 35 2.56 17.17 7.19
N GLU A 36 3.30 16.30 6.48
CA GLU A 36 3.67 16.51 5.08
C GLU A 36 2.90 15.55 4.15
N ALA A 37 2.27 16.12 3.13
CA ALA A 37 1.66 15.37 2.04
C ALA A 37 2.64 15.19 0.87
N PRO A 38 2.56 14.11 0.07
CA PRO A 38 1.59 13.00 0.15
C PRO A 38 1.96 11.93 1.19
N VAL A 39 0.96 11.31 1.81
CA VAL A 39 1.13 10.14 2.69
C VAL A 39 0.68 8.88 1.96
N VAL A 40 1.46 7.82 2.06
CA VAL A 40 1.15 6.50 1.48
C VAL A 40 1.15 5.47 2.60
N ILE A 41 0.07 4.70 2.67
CA ILE A 41 -0.14 3.59 3.61
C ILE A 41 -0.28 2.32 2.78
N VAL A 42 0.35 1.23 3.22
CA VAL A 42 0.26 -0.07 2.57
C VAL A 42 -0.72 -0.94 3.36
N ASP A 43 -1.92 -1.18 2.82
CA ASP A 43 -2.96 -1.97 3.52
C ASP A 43 -2.50 -3.39 3.91
N GLN A 44 -1.57 -3.96 3.15
CA GLN A 44 -1.02 -5.30 3.40
C GLN A 44 -0.04 -5.33 4.59
N ASP A 45 0.42 -4.16 5.06
CA ASP A 45 1.46 -4.05 6.08
C ASP A 45 1.33 -2.68 6.75
N GLU A 46 0.49 -2.60 7.80
CA GLU A 46 0.17 -1.37 8.52
C GLU A 46 1.41 -0.67 9.10
N ALA A 47 2.50 -1.41 9.35
CA ALA A 47 3.78 -0.83 9.78
C ALA A 47 4.56 -0.15 8.64
N HIS A 48 4.18 -0.39 7.38
CA HIS A 48 4.82 0.16 6.19
C HIS A 48 4.04 1.34 5.63
N HIS A 49 4.22 2.50 6.26
CA HIS A 49 3.73 3.79 5.77
C HIS A 49 4.89 4.78 5.57
N TRP A 50 4.66 5.82 4.76
CA TRP A 50 5.61 6.93 4.60
C TRP A 50 4.96 8.22 4.14
N SER A 51 5.58 9.34 4.51
CA SER A 51 5.31 10.65 3.92
C SER A 51 6.29 10.96 2.78
N GLY A 52 5.86 11.81 1.86
CA GLY A 52 6.64 12.32 0.75
C GLY A 52 6.72 11.39 -0.47
N PHE A 53 7.35 11.90 -1.53
CA PHE A 53 7.55 11.14 -2.77
C PHE A 53 8.78 10.22 -2.67
N ARG A 54 8.54 8.91 -2.49
CA ARG A 54 9.59 7.88 -2.35
C ARG A 54 9.44 6.78 -3.40
N PRO A 55 10.00 6.94 -4.62
CA PRO A 55 9.88 5.94 -5.67
C PRO A 55 10.53 4.59 -5.31
N ASP A 56 11.56 4.60 -4.46
CA ASP A 56 12.23 3.36 -4.02
C ASP A 56 11.33 2.49 -3.14
N ARG A 57 10.57 3.10 -2.24
CA ARG A 57 9.59 2.39 -1.39
C ARG A 57 8.44 1.81 -2.23
N ILE A 58 7.97 2.58 -3.22
CA ILE A 58 6.94 2.11 -4.17
C ILE A 58 7.39 0.84 -4.90
N LYS A 59 8.64 0.81 -5.39
CA LYS A 59 9.20 -0.39 -6.04
C LYS A 59 9.28 -1.59 -5.09
N ALA A 60 9.68 -1.37 -3.84
CA ALA A 60 9.74 -2.43 -2.83
C ALA A 60 8.35 -3.02 -2.52
N VAL A 61 7.33 -2.17 -2.41
CA VAL A 61 5.93 -2.61 -2.23
C VAL A 61 5.44 -3.38 -3.45
N ALA A 62 5.72 -2.91 -4.67
CA ALA A 62 5.38 -3.61 -5.90
C ALA A 62 6.01 -5.00 -5.99
N ALA A 63 7.28 -5.12 -5.59
CA ALA A 63 7.97 -6.39 -5.52
C ALA A 63 7.29 -7.36 -4.53
N ARG A 64 6.86 -6.88 -3.36
CA ARG A 64 6.14 -7.69 -2.35
C ARG A 64 4.71 -8.05 -2.78
N ALA A 65 4.00 -7.14 -3.45
CA ALA A 65 2.63 -7.39 -3.92
C ALA A 65 2.60 -8.47 -5.01
N THR A 66 3.62 -8.52 -5.86
CA THR A 66 3.71 -9.52 -6.95
C THR A 66 3.94 -10.94 -6.41
N THR A 67 4.67 -11.09 -5.30
CA THR A 67 4.97 -12.41 -4.71
C THR A 67 3.79 -13.06 -3.99
N ASN A 68 2.76 -12.31 -3.61
CA ASN A 68 1.69 -12.83 -2.74
C ASN A 68 0.53 -13.52 -3.47
N THR A 69 0.53 -13.59 -4.81
CA THR A 69 -0.62 -14.05 -5.61
C THR A 69 -0.52 -15.48 -6.17
N THR A 70 0.61 -16.18 -6.03
CA THR A 70 0.78 -17.48 -6.71
C THR A 70 1.35 -18.54 -5.79
N ILE A 71 0.50 -19.22 -4.99
CA ILE A 71 0.56 -20.67 -4.68
C ILE A 71 -0.56 -21.07 -3.70
N ALA A 72 -1.77 -21.30 -4.23
CA ALA A 72 -2.76 -22.17 -3.61
C ALA A 72 -3.34 -23.08 -4.71
N SER A 73 -2.48 -23.90 -5.31
CA SER A 73 -2.92 -25.02 -6.14
C SER A 73 -3.31 -26.17 -5.19
N ASN A 74 -4.61 -26.31 -4.92
CA ASN A 74 -5.15 -27.49 -4.27
C ASN A 74 -4.98 -28.70 -5.21
N GLY A 75 -3.85 -29.39 -5.09
CA GLY A 75 -3.66 -30.72 -5.64
C GLY A 75 -4.38 -31.72 -4.73
N GLY A 76 -5.53 -32.21 -5.18
CA GLY A 76 -6.22 -33.33 -4.55
C GLY A 76 -5.33 -34.58 -4.59
N ALA A 77 -5.13 -35.17 -3.43
CA ALA A 77 -4.62 -36.54 -3.29
C ALA A 77 -5.64 -37.30 -2.44
N THR A 78 -6.64 -37.88 -3.11
CA THR A 78 -7.38 -39.01 -2.54
C THR A 78 -6.56 -40.25 -2.83
N ASP A 79 -6.05 -40.85 -1.75
CA ASP A 79 -5.41 -42.16 -1.67
C ASP A 79 -6.35 -43.25 -2.23
N GLU A 80 -5.83 -44.12 -3.12
CA GLU A 80 -6.52 -45.33 -3.63
C GLU A 80 -6.43 -46.47 -2.61
#